data_AF-A0A4W5JMX1-F1
#
_entry.id   AF-A0A4W5JMX1-F1
#
_cell.length_a   1.000
_cell.length_b   1.000
_cell.length_c   1.000
_cell.angle_alpha   90.00
_cell.angle_beta   90.00
_cell.angle_gamma   90.00
#
_symmetry.space_group_name_H-M   'P 1'
#
loop_
_entity.id
_entity.type
_entity.pdbx_description
1 polymer ?
#
loop_
_entity_poly.entity_id
_entity_poly.type
_entity_poly.pdbx_seq_one_letter_code
_entity_poly.pdbx_strand_id
1 'polypeptide(L)'
;MQFMLLFSRQGKLRLQKWYVPLSDKEKKKITRELVQTVLARKPKMCSFLEWRDLKVVYKRKVSSDQDLFGVNLTVVPYIHTYYFIMN
;
A
#
# COMPACT_ATOMS: atom_id res chain seq x y z
N MET A 1 -13.19 0.15 0.36
CA MET A 1 -11.87 -0.51 0.27
C MET A 1 -11.74 -1.10 -1.13
N GLN A 2 -10.76 -0.68 -1.97
CA GLN A 2 -10.61 -1.27 -3.32
C GLN A 2 -9.52 -2.35 -3.37
N PHE A 3 -8.38 -2.11 -2.70
CA PHE A 3 -7.26 -3.05 -2.65
C PHE A 3 -6.35 -2.81 -1.45
N MET A 4 -5.54 -3.81 -1.15
CA MET A 4 -4.48 -3.81 -0.15
C MET A 4 -3.23 -4.45 -0.73
N LEU A 5 -2.09 -3.79 -0.58
CA LEU A 5 -0.79 -4.23 -1.10
C LEU A 5 0.25 -4.20 0.02
N LEU A 6 1.08 -5.23 0.09
CA LEU A 6 2.28 -5.27 0.92
C LEU A 6 3.46 -5.53 0.01
N PHE A 7 4.49 -4.69 0.06
CA PHE A 7 5.70 -4.87 -0.73
C PHE A 7 6.95 -4.44 0.04
N SER A 8 8.10 -4.98 -0.35
CA SER A 8 9.38 -4.59 0.23
C SER A 8 9.90 -3.27 -0.35
N ARG A 9 10.91 -2.68 0.29
CA ARG A 9 11.67 -1.54 -0.26
C ARG A 9 12.25 -1.77 -1.65
N GLN A 10 12.52 -3.02 -2.02
CA GLN A 10 13.01 -3.39 -3.36
C GLN A 10 11.86 -3.48 -4.39
N GLY A 11 10.61 -3.21 -3.99
CA GLY A 11 9.43 -3.33 -4.84
C GLY A 11 8.90 -4.76 -5.00
N LYS A 12 9.42 -5.73 -4.22
CA LYS A 12 8.91 -7.11 -4.27
C LYS A 12 7.57 -7.19 -3.54
N LEU A 13 6.52 -7.52 -4.27
CA LEU A 13 5.18 -7.72 -3.73
C LEU A 13 5.14 -8.99 -2.85
N ARG A 14 4.63 -8.85 -1.62
CA ARG A 14 4.47 -9.92 -0.63
C ARG A 14 3.01 -10.32 -0.46
N LEU A 15 2.09 -9.34 -0.51
CA LEU A 15 0.66 -9.57 -0.41
C LEU A 15 -0.08 -8.63 -1.36
N GLN A 16 -1.09 -9.17 -2.03
CA GLN A 16 -2.09 -8.37 -2.72
C GLN A 16 -3.48 -8.92 -2.44
N LYS A 17 -4.41 -8.05 -2.05
CA LYS A 17 -5.82 -8.38 -1.91
C LYS A 17 -6.63 -7.33 -2.68
N TRP A 18 -7.48 -7.80 -3.58
CA TRP A 18 -8.38 -6.98 -4.38
C TRP A 18 -9.80 -7.23 -3.88
N TYR A 19 -10.52 -6.15 -3.57
CA TYR A 19 -11.91 -6.20 -3.10
C TYR A 19 -12.90 -5.84 -4.22
N VAL A 20 -12.40 -5.35 -5.35
CA VAL A 20 -13.17 -5.01 -6.55
C VAL A 20 -12.71 -5.92 -7.69
N PRO A 21 -13.64 -6.43 -8.53
CA PRO A 21 -13.29 -7.19 -9.71
C PRO A 21 -12.60 -6.26 -10.73
N LEU A 22 -11.30 -6.45 -10.89
CA LEU A 22 -10.47 -5.77 -11.90
C LEU A 22 -9.77 -6.82 -12.77
N SER A 23 -9.45 -6.46 -14.02
CA SER A 23 -8.66 -7.34 -14.87
C SER A 23 -7.22 -7.47 -14.34
N ASP A 24 -6.55 -8.58 -14.62
CA ASP A 24 -5.16 -8.77 -14.17
C ASP A 24 -4.19 -7.77 -14.80
N LYS A 25 -4.51 -7.24 -15.99
CA LYS A 25 -3.78 -6.16 -16.64
C LYS A 25 -3.87 -4.88 -15.82
N GLU A 26 -5.07 -4.52 -15.35
CA GLU A 26 -5.27 -3.33 -14.51
C GLU A 26 -4.62 -3.52 -13.15
N LYS A 27 -4.81 -4.67 -12.48
CA LYS A 27 -4.16 -4.97 -11.20
C LYS A 27 -2.65 -4.78 -11.28
N LYS A 28 -1.99 -5.35 -12.31
CA LYS A 28 -0.55 -5.20 -12.52
C LYS A 28 -0.14 -3.75 -12.74
N LYS A 29 -0.92 -2.99 -13.53
CA LYS A 29 -0.67 -1.55 -13.78
C LYS A 29 -0.74 -0.75 -12.49
N ILE A 30 -1.82 -0.91 -11.72
CA ILE A 30 -2.06 -0.21 -10.45
C ILE A 30 -0.96 -0.53 -9.44
N THR A 31 -0.64 -1.82 -9.25
CA THR A 31 0.42 -2.23 -8.33
C THR A 31 1.76 -1.59 -8.68
N ARG A 32 2.16 -1.61 -9.95
CA ARG A 32 3.45 -1.04 -10.38
C ARG A 32 3.52 0.46 -10.12
N GLU A 33 2.48 1.20 -10.48
CA GLU A 33 2.41 2.65 -10.28
C GLU A 33 2.43 3.03 -8.79
N LEU A 34 1.66 2.34 -7.95
CA LEU A 34 1.62 2.62 -6.51
C LEU A 34 2.92 2.27 -5.80
N VAL A 35 3.54 1.14 -6.14
CA VAL A 35 4.84 0.75 -5.59
C VAL A 35 5.88 1.81 -5.93
N GLN A 36 5.98 2.22 -7.20
CA GLN A 36 6.92 3.27 -7.62
C GLN A 36 6.67 4.59 -6.91
N THR A 37 5.40 5.02 -6.83
CA THR A 37 5.02 6.28 -6.18
C THR A 37 5.38 6.27 -4.69
N VAL A 38 5.07 5.17 -3.97
CA VAL A 38 5.35 5.06 -2.53
C VAL A 38 6.84 4.92 -2.23
N LEU A 39 7.60 4.21 -3.07
CA LEU A 39 9.05 4.08 -2.91
C LEU A 39 9.80 5.39 -3.20
N ALA A 40 9.32 6.20 -4.14
CA ALA A 40 9.89 7.52 -4.44
C ALA A 40 9.67 8.55 -3.31
N ARG A 41 8.75 8.30 -2.37
CA ARG A 41 8.46 9.23 -1.27
C ARG A 41 9.52 9.18 -0.17
N LYS A 42 9.93 10.37 0.27
CA LYS A 42 10.82 10.57 1.41
C LYS A 42 10.15 10.08 2.72
N PRO A 43 10.89 9.42 3.63
CA PRO A 43 10.35 8.84 4.87
C PRO A 43 9.70 9.83 5.85
N LYS A 44 9.97 11.14 5.74
CA LYS A 44 9.37 12.19 6.60
C LYS A 44 8.02 12.73 6.08
N MET A 45 7.51 12.21 4.97
CA MET A 45 6.24 12.66 4.40
C MET A 45 5.03 11.94 5.01
N CYS A 46 3.86 12.57 4.94
CA CYS A 46 2.62 12.04 5.48
C CYS A 46 2.23 10.68 4.88
N SER A 47 1.56 9.87 5.69
CA SER A 47 1.05 8.54 5.33
C SER A 47 -0.11 8.54 4.31
N PHE A 48 -0.47 9.70 3.77
CA PHE A 48 -1.58 9.87 2.83
C PHE A 48 -1.03 10.27 1.46
N LEU A 49 -1.53 9.64 0.41
CA LEU A 49 -1.20 9.86 -0.99
C LEU A 49 -2.51 10.02 -1.77
N GLU A 50 -2.62 11.05 -2.58
CA GLU A 50 -3.69 11.16 -3.56
C GLU A 50 -3.20 10.58 -4.89
N TRP A 51 -3.95 9.61 -5.42
CA TRP A 51 -3.61 8.91 -6.65
C TRP A 51 -4.88 8.66 -7.44
N ARG A 52 -4.99 9.25 -8.65
CA ARG A 52 -6.15 9.11 -9.56
C ARG A 52 -7.50 9.25 -8.85
N ASP A 53 -7.67 10.36 -8.13
CA ASP A 53 -8.88 10.70 -7.36
C ASP A 53 -9.17 9.79 -6.15
N LEU A 54 -8.24 8.89 -5.82
CA LEU A 54 -8.32 8.01 -4.66
C LEU A 54 -7.33 8.44 -3.58
N LYS A 55 -7.79 8.35 -2.33
CA LYS A 55 -6.92 8.53 -1.17
C LYS A 55 -6.31 7.20 -0.75
N VAL A 56 -5.02 7.08 -0.97
CA VAL A 56 -4.19 5.93 -0.61
C VAL A 56 -3.51 6.21 0.73
N VAL A 57 -3.67 5.30 1.68
CA VAL A 57 -2.97 5.35 2.97
C VAL A 57 -1.82 4.35 2.92
N TYR A 58 -0.61 4.75 3.28
CA TYR A 58 0.53 3.85 3.34
C TYR A 58 1.31 4.03 4.64
N LYS A 59 1.89 2.93 5.14
CA LYS A 59 2.79 2.95 6.29
C LYS A 59 4.05 2.17 5.97
N ARG A 60 5.20 2.82 6.18
CA ARG A 60 6.51 2.18 6.16
C ARG A 60 6.76 1.63 7.56
N LYS A 61 6.78 0.29 7.72
CA LYS A 61 7.33 -0.34 8.92
C LYS A 61 8.81 -0.56 8.66
N VAL A 62 9.65 0.09 9.47
CA VAL A 62 11.09 -0.17 9.50
C VAL A 62 11.29 -1.22 10.58
N SER A 63 11.48 -2.48 10.19
CA SER A 63 11.97 -3.53 11.09
C SER A 63 13.39 -3.90 10.68
N SER A 64 14.15 -4.42 11.63
CA SER A 64 15.60 -4.67 11.53
C SER A 64 16.01 -5.59 10.36
N ASP A 65 15.09 -6.37 9.80
CA ASP A 65 15.38 -7.33 8.73
C ASP A 65 14.61 -7.11 7.41
N GLN A 66 13.48 -6.37 7.40
CA GLN A 66 12.70 -6.14 6.18
C GLN A 66 11.99 -4.79 6.22
N ASP A 67 12.50 -3.81 5.47
CA ASP A 67 11.77 -2.58 5.15
C ASP A 67 10.48 -2.92 4.36
N LEU A 68 9.37 -3.12 5.07
CA LEU A 68 8.06 -3.47 4.51
C LEU A 68 7.17 -2.22 4.42
N PHE A 69 6.55 -2.06 3.25
CA PHE A 69 5.59 -1.02 2.95
C PHE A 69 4.20 -1.64 2.83
N GLY A 70 3.30 -1.25 3.73
CA GLY A 70 1.88 -1.54 3.59
C GLY A 70 1.17 -0.37 2.92
N VAL A 71 0.45 -0.64 1.82
CA VAL A 71 -0.43 0.30 1.14
C VAL A 71 -1.86 -0.20 1.26
N ASN A 72 -2.72 0.63 1.83
CA ASN A 72 -4.13 0.35 2.02
C ASN A 72 -4.97 1.47 1.38
N LEU A 73 -5.83 1.12 0.42
CA LEU A 73 -6.82 2.06 -0.08
C LEU A 73 -8.03 2.09 0.85
N THR A 74 -7.86 2.75 2.00
CA THR A 74 -8.92 2.98 2.97
C THR A 74 -9.52 4.37 2.79
N VAL A 75 -10.79 4.39 2.38
CA VAL A 75 -11.71 5.48 2.74
C VAL A 75 -11.98 5.29 4.24
N VAL A 76 -11.40 6.15 5.07
CA VAL A 76 -11.30 6.11 6.55
C VAL A 76 -12.64 5.70 7.20
N PRO A 77 -12.69 4.58 7.97
CA PRO A 77 -12.38 4.58 9.41
C PRO A 77 -11.63 3.36 10.02
N TYR A 78 -11.20 2.34 9.27
CA TYR A 78 -10.72 1.06 9.87
C TYR A 78 -9.21 0.91 10.12
N ILE A 79 -8.51 1.99 10.52
CA ILE A 79 -7.05 1.93 10.76
C ILE A 79 -6.72 1.03 11.98
N HIS A 80 -7.62 0.92 12.96
CA HIS A 80 -7.40 0.13 14.18
C HIS A 80 -7.29 -1.38 13.93
N THR A 81 -8.08 -1.95 13.02
CA THR A 81 -8.07 -3.39 12.71
C THR A 81 -6.74 -3.84 12.08
N TYR A 82 -6.03 -2.93 11.39
CA TYR A 82 -4.77 -3.27 10.74
C TYR A 82 -3.58 -3.35 11.70
N TYR A 83 -3.60 -2.59 12.80
CA TYR A 83 -2.61 -2.72 13.86
C TYR A 83 -2.66 -4.08 14.55
N PHE A 84 -3.83 -4.73 14.54
CA PHE A 84 -4.03 -6.05 15.11
C PHE A 84 -3.55 -7.19 14.20
N ILE A 85 -3.66 -7.06 12.87
CA ILE A 85 -3.22 -8.11 11.92
C ILE A 85 -1.69 -8.10 11.70
N MET A 86 -1.02 -7.00 12.01
CA MET A 86 0.42 -6.81 11.80
C MET A 86 1.24 -6.87 13.10
N ASN A 87 0.66 -7.36 14.21
CA ASN A 87 1.34 -7.73 15.45
C ASN A 87 1.22 -9.23 15.68
#